data_AF-A0A101JLD3-F1
#
_entry.id   AF-A0A101JLD3-F1
#
_cell.length_a   1.000
_cell.length_b   1.000
_cell.length_c   1.000
_cell.angle_alpha   90.00
_cell.angle_beta   90.00
_cell.angle_gamma   90.00
#
_symmetry.space_group_name_H-M   'P 1'
#
loop_
_entity.id
_entity.type
_entity.pdbx_description
1 polymer ?
#
loop_
_entity_poly.entity_id
_entity_poly.type
_entity_poly.pdbx_seq_one_letter_code
_entity_poly.pdbx_strand_id
1 'polypeptide(L)' 'MSISIGTSTPSTAWETHAAWLRLRGDCQQLFDHVLQGAGRPELDDDKVAVLASRDAIARMDQGSAVNILV' A
#
# COMPACT_ATOMS: atom_id res chain seq x y z
N MET A 1 -29.78 15.96 13.22
CA MET A 1 -29.23 14.65 12.86
C MET A 1 -27.94 14.46 13.63
N SER A 2 -27.93 13.61 14.66
CA SER A 2 -26.72 13.26 15.41
C SER A 2 -26.11 12.01 14.80
N ILE A 3 -24.92 12.14 14.22
CA ILE A 3 -24.11 10.98 13.83
C ILE A 3 -23.50 10.45 15.14
N SER A 4 -24.01 9.34 15.65
CA SER A 4 -23.35 8.61 16.73
C SER A 4 -22.15 7.90 16.12
N ILE A 5 -20.96 8.45 16.34
CA ILE A 5 -19.71 7.72 16.11
C ILE A 5 -19.70 6.62 17.17
N GLY A 6 -20.00 5.39 16.75
CA GLY A 6 -19.87 4.22 17.61
C GLY A 6 -18.45 4.21 18.18
N THR A 7 -18.31 4.06 19.49
CA THR A 7 -17.01 3.93 20.13
C THR A 7 -16.40 2.62 19.66
N SER A 8 -15.57 2.68 18.61
CA SER A 8 -14.75 1.54 18.19
C SER A 8 -13.89 1.19 19.39
N THR A 9 -14.13 0.03 19.97
CA THR A 9 -13.28 -0.51 21.04
C THR A 9 -11.84 -0.44 20.53
N PRO A 10 -10.93 0.28 21.21
CA PRO A 10 -9.57 0.40 20.74
C PRO A 10 -8.94 -0.99 20.69
N SER A 11 -8.54 -1.41 19.49
CA SER A 11 -7.82 -2.66 19.30
C SER A 11 -6.50 -2.59 20.06
N THR A 12 -6.09 -3.72 20.63
CA THR A 12 -4.78 -3.79 21.28
C THR A 12 -3.67 -3.64 20.24
N ALA A 13 -2.50 -3.16 20.66
CA ALA A 13 -1.33 -3.07 19.80
C ALA A 13 -0.99 -4.42 19.13
N TRP A 14 -1.23 -5.53 19.84
CA TRP A 14 -1.06 -6.88 19.32
C TRP A 14 -2.04 -7.22 18.19
N GLU A 15 -3.33 -6.94 18.37
CA GLU A 15 -4.35 -7.18 17.34
C GLU A 15 -4.10 -6.33 16.10
N THR A 16 -3.73 -5.06 16.29
CA THR A 16 -3.33 -4.18 15.18
C THR A 16 -2.09 -4.71 14.46
N HIS A 17 -1.09 -5.19 15.20
CA HIS A 17 0.12 -5.76 14.61
C HIS A 17 -0.17 -7.05 13.82
N ALA A 18 -0.98 -7.95 14.38
CA ALA A 18 -1.40 -9.17 13.71
C ALA A 18 -2.20 -8.89 12.43
N ALA A 19 -3.10 -7.88 12.46
CA ALA A 19 -3.83 -7.45 11.27
C ALA A 19 -2.89 -6.88 10.19
N TRP A 20 -1.90 -6.08 10.59
CA TRP A 20 -0.89 -5.55 9.67
C TRP A 20 -0.06 -6.65 8.99
N LEU A 21 0.36 -7.67 9.75
CA LEU A 21 1.10 -8.81 9.19
C LEU A 21 0.27 -9.61 8.18
N ARG A 22 -1.03 -9.80 8.44
CA ARG A 22 -1.94 -10.47 7.49
C ARG A 22 -2.08 -9.67 6.20
N LEU A 23 -2.36 -8.37 6.31
CA LEU A 23 -2.45 -7.48 5.16
C LEU A 23 -1.17 -7.50 4.32
N ARG A 24 0.01 -7.48 4.97
CA ARG A 24 1.29 -7.60 4.30
C ARG A 24 1.41 -8.90 3.51
N GLY A 25 0.98 -10.03 4.10
CA GLY A 25 0.97 -11.32 3.43
C GLY A 25 0.07 -11.35 2.20
N ASP A 26 -1.14 -10.81 2.33
CA ASP A 26 -2.13 -10.76 1.24
C ASP A 26 -1.63 -9.88 0.07
N CYS A 27 -1.02 -8.73 0.37
CA CYS A 27 -0.39 -7.87 -0.64
C CYS A 27 0.76 -8.57 -1.38
N GLN A 28 1.59 -9.33 -0.66
CA GLN A 28 2.68 -10.08 -1.28
C GLN A 28 2.14 -11.17 -2.22
N GLN A 29 1.10 -11.90 -1.81
CA GLN A 29 0.48 -12.92 -2.65
C GLN A 29 -0.13 -12.33 -3.92
N LEU A 30 -0.80 -11.18 -3.82
CA LEU A 30 -1.34 -10.47 -4.98
C LEU A 30 -0.23 -10.06 -5.95
N PHE A 31 0.88 -9.54 -5.43
CA PHE A 31 2.04 -9.16 -6.25
C PHE A 31 2.65 -10.38 -6.97
N ASP A 32 2.87 -11.47 -6.25
CA ASP A 32 3.41 -12.71 -6.82
C ASP A 32 2.48 -13.29 -7.90
N HIS A 33 1.15 -13.19 -7.70
CA HIS A 33 0.16 -13.63 -8.68
C HIS A 33 0.23 -12.80 -9.98
N VAL A 34 0.34 -11.47 -9.87
CA VAL A 34 0.51 -10.59 -11.05
C VAL A 34 1.79 -10.93 -11.80
N LEU A 35 2.91 -11.15 -11.09
CA LEU A 35 4.17 -11.55 -11.70
C LEU A 35 4.11 -12.90 -12.43
N GLN A 36 3.31 -13.85 -11.95
CA GLN A 36 3.14 -15.15 -12.60
C GLN A 36 2.26 -15.09 -13.86
N GLY A 37 1.34 -14.12 -13.95
CA GLY A 37 0.40 -13.98 -15.05
C GLY A 37 0.85 -13.05 -16.19
N ALA A 38 1.82 -12.18 -15.93
CA ALA A 38 2.24 -11.16 -16.89
C ALA A 38 3.44 -11.61 -17.76
N GLY A 39 3.40 -11.24 -19.04
CA GLY A 39 4.57 -11.37 -19.90
C GLY A 39 5.69 -10.46 -19.39
N ARG A 40 6.94 -10.92 -19.45
CA ARG A 40 8.13 -10.12 -19.08
C ARG A 40 8.14 -8.67 -19.64
N PRO A 41 7.70 -8.41 -20.88
CA PRO A 41 7.61 -7.05 -21.42
C PRO A 41 6.54 -6.17 -20.73
N GLU A 42 5.39 -6.74 -20.37
CA GLU A 42 4.28 -6.01 -19.73
C GLU A 42 4.68 -5.59 -18.30
N LEU A 43 5.44 -6.43 -17.60
CA LEU A 43 5.99 -6.10 -16.27
C LEU A 43 7.03 -4.96 -16.32
N ASP A 44 7.82 -4.88 -17.39
CA ASP A 44 8.80 -3.81 -17.56
C ASP A 44 8.10 -2.48 -17.86
N ASP A 45 7.05 -2.48 -18.69
CA ASP A 45 6.23 -1.29 -18.96
C ASP A 45 5.50 -0.79 -17.70
N ASP A 46 4.90 -1.71 -16.93
CA ASP A 46 4.26 -1.39 -15.65
C ASP A 46 5.26 -0.81 -14.65
N LYS A 47 6.47 -1.37 -14.58
CA LYS A 47 7.55 -0.85 -13.73
C LYS A 47 7.96 0.56 -14.14
N VAL A 48 8.07 0.85 -15.44
CA VAL A 48 8.36 2.20 -15.94
C VAL A 48 7.23 3.17 -15.54
N ALA A 49 5.97 2.76 -15.68
CA ALA A 49 4.81 3.57 -15.30
C ALA A 49 4.78 3.86 -13.79
N VAL A 50 5.04 2.86 -12.95
CA VAL A 50 5.12 3.01 -11.49
C VAL A 50 6.24 3.96 -11.08
N LEU A 51 7.43 3.84 -11.68
CA LEU A 51 8.56 4.72 -11.38
C LEU A 51 8.28 6.17 -11.82
N ALA A 52 7.68 6.37 -13.00
CA ALA A 52 7.30 7.69 -13.48
C ALA A 52 6.25 8.36 -12.57
N SER A 53 5.25 7.59 -12.11
CA SER A 53 4.24 8.06 -11.16
C SER A 53 4.86 8.41 -9.81
N ARG A 54 5.74 7.56 -9.27
CA ARG A 54 6.49 7.84 -8.03
C ARG A 54 7.27 9.14 -8.15
N ASP A 55 7.98 9.34 -9.25
CA ASP A 55 8.79 10.53 -9.47
C ASP A 55 7.92 11.79 -9.63
N ALA A 56 6.73 11.67 -10.23
CA ALA A 56 5.76 12.76 -10.28
C ALA A 56 5.25 13.12 -8.87
N ILE A 57 4.88 12.14 -8.06
CA ILE A 57 4.43 12.35 -6.68
C ILE A 57 5.55 12.95 -5.82
N ALA A 58 6.78 12.44 -5.94
CA ALA A 58 7.94 12.96 -5.22
C ALA A 58 8.24 14.44 -5.57
N ARG A 59 7.94 14.87 -6.81
CA ARG A 59 8.04 16.28 -7.22
C ARG A 59 6.86 17.13 -6.76
N MET A 60 5.71 16.52 -6.47
CA MET A 60 4.54 17.21 -5.92
C MET A 60 4.69 17.48 -4.42
N ASP A 61 5.57 16.77 -3.72
CA ASP A 61 5.76 16.94 -2.28
C ASP A 61 6.77 18.04 -1.94
N GLN A 62 6.27 19.21 -1.56
CA GLN A 62 7.01 20.25 -0.85
C GLN A 62 6.61 20.36 0.63
N GLY A 63 5.92 19.39 1.24
CA GLY A 63 5.51 19.61 2.64
C GLY A 63 4.72 18.54 3.39
N SER A 64 4.68 17.29 2.96
CA SER A 64 3.97 16.24 3.70
C SER A 64 4.86 15.03 3.90
N ALA A 65 5.63 15.07 4.99
CA ALA A 65 6.43 13.97 5.51
C ALA A 65 5.62 12.68 5.70
N VAL A 66 5.44 11.91 4.63
CA VAL A 66 5.02 10.51 4.70
C VAL A 66 6.24 9.70 4.30
N ASN A 67 7.01 9.32 5.32
CA ASN A 67 8.13 8.39 5.20
C ASN A 67 7.54 7.01 4.85
N ILE A 68 7.41 6.71 3.56
CA ILE A 68 7.24 5.34 3.10
C ILE A 68 8.65 4.74 3.13
N LEU A 69 9.01 4.15 4.27
CA LEU A 69 10.17 3.27 4.37
C LEU A 69 9.93 2.09 3.42
N VAL A 70 10.68 2.06 2.32
CA VAL A 70 10.87 0.89 1.47
C VAL A 70 11.88 -0.05 2.15
#